data_AF-A0A961DUV2-F1
#
_entry.id   AF-A0A961DUV2-F1
#
_cell.length_a   1.000
_cell.length_b   1.000
_cell.length_c   1.000
_cell.angle_alpha   90.00
_cell.angle_beta   90.00
_cell.angle_gamma   90.00
#
_symmetry.space_group_name_H-M   'P 1'
#
loop_
_entity.id
_entity.type
_entity.pdbx_description
1 polymer ?
#
loop_
_entity_poly.entity_id
_entity_poly.type
_entity_poly.pdbx_seq_one_letter_code
_entity_poly.pdbx_strand_id
1 'polypeptide(L)' 'MKVLSRVLVALVAVLAGLFAGTGTASADLDNQMSLVDGGGRTMTIQQWDTFLDGVFPLDRNRLTR' A
#
# COMPACT_ATOMS: atom_id res chain seq x y z
N MET A 1 -43.92 -5.86 -3.73
CA MET A 1 -42.75 -6.76 -3.91
C MET A 1 -41.69 -6.20 -4.88
N LYS A 2 -42.07 -5.68 -6.07
CA LYS A 2 -41.09 -5.16 -7.06
C LYS A 2 -40.25 -3.98 -6.56
N VAL A 3 -40.84 -3.06 -5.78
CA VAL A 3 -40.13 -1.90 -5.22
C VAL A 3 -39.10 -2.33 -4.16
N LEU A 4 -39.49 -3.18 -3.20
CA LEU A 4 -38.56 -3.73 -2.21
C LEU A 4 -37.40 -4.48 -2.87
N SER A 5 -37.67 -5.28 -3.90
CA SER A 5 -36.63 -6.00 -4.65
C SER A 5 -35.65 -5.04 -5.33
N ARG A 6 -36.12 -3.95 -5.93
CA ARG A 6 -35.25 -2.91 -6.53
C ARG A 6 -34.40 -2.19 -5.49
N VAL A 7 -34.98 -1.87 -4.33
CA VAL A 7 -34.25 -1.23 -3.22
C VAL A 7 -33.16 -2.16 -2.70
N LEU A 8 -33.45 -3.45 -2.52
CA LEU A 8 -32.48 -4.44 -2.10
C LEU A 8 -31.31 -4.54 -3.08
N VAL A 9 -31.60 -4.63 -4.38
CA VAL A 9 -30.56 -4.70 -5.44
C VAL A 9 -29.70 -3.45 -5.44
N ALA A 10 -30.29 -2.26 -5.33
CA ALA A 10 -29.54 -1.00 -5.24
C ALA A 10 -28.62 -0.97 -4.01
N LEU A 11 -29.11 -1.46 -2.86
CA LEU A 11 -28.36 -1.49 -1.62
C LEU A 11 -27.17 -2.46 -1.70
N VAL A 12 -27.37 -3.64 -2.29
CA VAL A 12 -26.30 -4.61 -2.57
C VAL A 12 -25.27 -4.02 -3.54
N ALA A 13 -25.72 -3.36 -4.61
CA ALA A 13 -24.83 -2.77 -5.60
C ALA A 13 -23.96 -1.65 -5.01
N VAL A 14 -24.54 -0.80 -4.14
CA VAL A 14 -23.80 0.26 -3.43
C VAL A 14 -22.77 -0.34 -2.48
N LEU A 15 -23.14 -1.36 -1.69
CA LEU A 15 -22.21 -2.04 -0.80
C LEU A 15 -21.07 -2.72 -1.58
N ALA A 16 -21.40 -3.45 -2.66
CA ALA A 16 -20.39 -4.07 -3.51
C ALA A 16 -19.45 -3.04 -4.15
N GLY A 17 -20.00 -1.91 -4.62
CA GLY A 17 -19.21 -0.80 -5.18
C GLY A 17 -18.28 -0.16 -4.15
N LEU A 18 -18.68 -0.08 -2.88
CA LEU A 18 -17.83 0.41 -1.80
C LEU A 18 -16.59 -0.47 -1.61
N PHE A 19 -16.76 -1.80 -1.56
CA PHE A 19 -15.64 -2.74 -1.39
C PHE A 19 -14.75 -2.88 -2.63
N ALA A 20 -15.30 -2.69 -3.83
CA ALA A 20 -14.53 -2.78 -5.07
C ALA A 20 -13.82 -1.46 -5.45
N GLY A 21 -14.32 -0.31 -4.98
CA GLY A 21 -13.86 1.02 -5.40
C GLY A 21 -12.90 1.72 -4.43
N THR A 22 -12.85 1.33 -3.15
CA THR A 22 -11.87 1.88 -2.21
C THR A 22 -10.53 1.21 -2.44
N GLY A 23 -9.65 1.83 -3.23
CA GLY A 23 -8.25 1.41 -3.29
C GLY A 23 -7.66 1.50 -1.88
N THR A 24 -7.31 0.36 -1.29
CA THR A 24 -6.54 0.36 -0.05
C THR A 24 -5.17 0.92 -0.37
N ALA A 25 -4.72 1.94 0.38
CA ALA A 25 -3.31 2.28 0.37
C ALA A 25 -2.56 1.05 0.89
N SER A 26 -1.99 0.27 -0.01
CA SER A 26 -1.14 -0.86 0.32
C SER A 26 0.23 -0.28 0.56
N ALA A 27 0.67 -0.29 1.82
CA ALA A 27 2.09 -0.23 2.07
C ALA A 27 2.67 -1.57 1.58
N ASP A 28 3.57 -1.56 0.61
CA ASP A 28 4.20 -2.80 0.14
C ASP A 28 5.49 -3.06 0.95
N LEU A 29 5.70 -4.32 1.32
CA LEU A 29 6.88 -4.72 2.07
C LEU A 29 8.03 -4.92 1.07
N ASP A 30 8.93 -3.95 0.99
CA ASP A 30 10.05 -3.99 0.04
C ASP A 30 11.05 -5.10 0.38
N ASN A 31 11.40 -5.22 1.67
CA ASN A 31 12.36 -6.20 2.16
C ASN A 31 12.24 -6.39 3.67
N GLN A 32 12.71 -7.55 4.13
CA GLN A 32 12.80 -7.89 5.55
C GLN A 32 14.01 -8.77 5.83
N MET A 33 14.53 -8.66 7.05
CA MET A 33 15.58 -9.55 7.55
C MET A 33 15.29 -9.94 8.99
N SER A 34 15.55 -11.19 9.33
CA SER A 34 15.50 -11.66 10.71
C SER A 34 16.84 -12.24 11.15
N LEU A 35 17.21 -11.99 12.40
CA LEU A 35 18.45 -12.43 13.02
C LEU A 35 18.18 -12.82 14.48
N VAL A 36 18.84 -13.87 14.96
CA VAL A 36 18.87 -14.18 16.39
C VAL A 36 20.05 -13.45 17.03
N ASP A 37 19.78 -12.61 18.03
CA ASP A 37 20.81 -11.85 18.72
C ASP A 37 21.59 -12.67 19.76
N GLY A 38 22.61 -12.07 20.40
CA GLY A 38 23.43 -12.74 21.41
C GLY A 38 22.67 -13.15 22.68
N GLY A 39 21.46 -12.65 22.91
CA GLY A 39 20.57 -13.06 24.00
C GLY A 39 19.55 -14.13 23.59
N GLY A 40 19.60 -14.61 22.36
CA GLY A 40 18.68 -15.61 21.83
C GLY A 40 17.33 -15.06 21.37
N ARG A 41 17.18 -13.74 21.21
CA ARG A 41 15.94 -13.12 20.72
C ARG A 41 15.94 -13.08 19.20
N THR A 42 14.82 -13.42 18.57
CA THR A 42 14.60 -13.17 17.15
C THR A 42 14.27 -11.71 16.92
N MET A 43 15.18 -10.99 16.29
CA MET A 43 15.03 -9.62 15.83
C MET A 43 14.57 -9.62 14.38
N THR A 44 13.57 -8.81 14.03
CA THR A 44 13.13 -8.62 12.64
C THR A 44 13.18 -7.13 12.30
N ILE A 45 13.74 -6.81 11.13
CA ILE A 45 13.77 -5.47 10.54
C ILE A 45 13.06 -5.52 9.19
N GLN A 46 12.35 -4.45 8.85
CA GLN A 46 11.54 -4.35 7.64
C GLN A 46 11.69 -2.98 7.00
N GLN A 47 11.55 -2.94 5.67
CA GLN A 47 11.50 -1.73 4.87
C GLN A 47 10.20 -1.75 4.06
N TRP A 48 9.52 -0.61 4.03
CA TRP A 48 8.21 -0.44 3.38
C TRP A 48 8.22 0.83 2.54
N ASP A 49 7.50 0.80 1.41
CA ASP A 49 7.19 1.96 0.57
C ASP A 49 8.41 2.80 0.11
N THR A 50 9.51 2.14 -0.21
CA THR A 50 10.74 2.84 -0.61
C THR A 50 10.63 3.34 -2.04
N PHE A 51 10.46 4.66 -2.16
CA PHE A 51 10.51 5.35 -3.43
C PHE A 51 11.75 6.26 -3.50
N LEU A 52 12.62 6.00 -4.47
CA LEU A 52 13.77 6.85 -4.78
C LEU A 52 13.46 7.70 -6.01
N ASP A 53 13.15 8.97 -5.79
CA ASP A 53 12.81 9.91 -6.86
C ASP A 53 14.08 10.63 -7.37
N GLY A 54 14.56 10.20 -8.54
CA GLY A 54 15.67 10.86 -9.22
C GLY A 54 15.20 12.13 -9.92
N VAL A 55 15.70 13.29 -9.48
CA VAL A 55 15.31 14.59 -10.03
C VAL A 55 16.43 15.22 -10.86
N PHE A 56 16.09 16.19 -11.70
CA PHE A 56 17.11 16.98 -12.40
C PHE A 56 17.95 17.77 -11.39
N PRO A 57 19.29 17.73 -11.49
CA PRO A 57 20.15 18.51 -10.61
C PRO A 57 19.86 20.01 -10.72
N LEU A 58 19.58 20.64 -9.58
CA LEU A 58 19.25 22.07 -9.52
C LEU A 58 20.41 22.96 -10.00
N ASP A 59 21.64 22.48 -9.84
CA ASP A 59 22.89 23.13 -10.28
C ASP A 59 23.15 23.00 -11.79
N ARG A 60 22.31 22.24 -12.52
CA ARG A 60 22.48 21.92 -13.95
C ARG A 60 23.82 21.24 -14.26
N ASN A 61 24.48 20.70 -13.25
CA ASN A 61 25.73 19.98 -13.43
C ASN A 61 25.42 18.55 -13.88
N ARG A 62 26.02 18.12 -14.99
CA ARG A 62 25.82 16.78 -15.56
C ARG A 62 26.35 15.66 -14.67
N LEU A 63 27.20 15.99 -13.71
CA LEU A 63 27.85 15.05 -12.80
C LEU A 63 27.12 14.90 -11.46
N THR A 64 26.19 15.80 -11.12
CA THR A 64 25.41 15.74 -9.88
C THR A 64 24.22 14.78 -10.05
N ARG A 65 23.78 14.16 -8.95
CA ARG A 65 22.62 13.27 -8.87
C ARG A 65 21.78 13.67 -7.66
#